data_AF-A0A944X2W1-F1
#
_entry.id   AF-A0A944X2W1-F1
#
_cell.length_a   1.000
_cell.length_b   1.000
_cell.length_c   1.000
_cell.angle_alpha   90.00
_cell.angle_beta   90.00
_cell.angle_gamma   90.00
#
_symmetry.space_group_name_H-M   'P 1'
#
loop_
_entity.id
_entity.type
_entity.pdbx_description
1 polymer ?
#
loop_
_entity_poly.entity_id
_entity_poly.type
_entity_poly.pdbx_seq_one_letter_code
_entity_poly.pdbx_strand_id
1 'polypeptide(L)' 'MEIHGQCSKCQGPIFLNSSMDWYGNTVLSLNCWNGHYQWINIEDIEKSKDLAPETKRDLVAHIGFFDLL' A
#
# COMPACT_ATOMS: atom_id res chain seq x y z
N MET A 1 11.67 8.38 -9.31
CA MET A 1 11.50 7.82 -7.97
C MET A 1 12.10 8.81 -7.00
N GLU A 2 11.27 9.46 -6.19
CA GLU A 2 11.71 10.46 -5.21
C GLU A 2 11.87 9.79 -3.84
N ILE A 3 12.91 10.18 -3.10
CA ILE A 3 13.21 9.64 -1.77
C ILE A 3 12.57 10.55 -0.72
N HIS A 4 11.72 9.99 0.13
CA HIS A 4 10.97 10.72 1.16
C HIS A 4 11.56 10.57 2.58
N GLY A 5 12.69 9.89 2.73
CA GLY A 5 13.38 9.72 4.01
C GLY A 5 14.07 8.36 4.15
N GLN A 6 14.31 7.95 5.39
CA GLN A 6 14.91 6.66 5.75
C GLN A 6 13.99 5.84 6.64
N CYS A 7 13.96 4.53 6.42
CA CYS A 7 13.18 3.60 7.23
C CYS A 7 13.72 3.53 8.65
N SER A 8 12.86 3.73 9.65
CA SER A 8 13.24 3.61 11.07
C SER A 8 13.77 2.22 11.45
N LYS A 9 13.33 1.16 10.75
CA LYS A 9 13.73 -0.23 11.03
C LYS A 9 15.06 -0.63 10.39
N CYS A 10 15.34 -0.17 9.18
CA CYS A 10 16.47 -0.68 8.39
C CYS A 10 17.34 0.40 7.73
N GLN A 11 17.06 1.68 7.97
CA GLN A 11 17.76 2.84 7.40
C GLN A 11 17.78 2.91 5.87
N GLY A 12 17.01 2.04 5.20
CA GLY A 12 16.87 2.03 3.75
C GLY A 12 16.04 3.22 3.26
N PRO A 13 16.26 3.69 2.02
CA PRO A 13 15.53 4.85 1.49
C PRO A 13 14.05 4.53 1.35
N ILE A 14 13.20 5.46 1.78
CA ILE A 14 11.75 5.42 1.62
C ILE A 14 11.39 6.10 0.31
N PHE A 15 10.46 5.52 -0.44
CA PHE A 15 9.94 6.09 -1.68
C PHE A 15 8.44 5.82 -1.81
N LEU A 16 7.79 6.65 -2.61
CA LEU A 16 6.42 6.43 -3.04
C LEU A 16 6.42 5.44 -4.23
N ASN A 17 5.62 4.40 -4.12
CA ASN A 17 5.41 3.41 -5.15
C ASN A 17 3.95 3.39 -5.59
N SER A 18 3.73 3.14 -6.87
CA SER A 18 2.41 2.99 -7.49
C SER A 18 2.45 1.76 -8.37
N SER A 19 1.55 0.82 -8.15
CA SER A 19 1.42 -0.42 -8.93
C SER A 19 -0.04 -0.77 -9.15
N MET A 20 -0.31 -1.66 -10.09
CA MET A 20 -1.64 -2.21 -10.31
C MET A 20 -1.65 -3.66 -9.81
N ASP A 21 -2.71 -4.05 -9.09
CA ASP A 21 -2.90 -5.43 -8.69
C ASP A 21 -3.51 -6.28 -9.83
N TRP A 22 -3.71 -7.58 -9.58
CA TRP A 22 -4.26 -8.49 -10.58
C TRP A 22 -5.71 -8.17 -10.98
N TYR A 23 -6.43 -7.43 -10.14
CA TYR A 23 -7.84 -7.07 -10.33
C TYR A 23 -8.00 -5.69 -10.99
N GLY A 24 -6.89 -5.02 -11.31
CA GLY A 24 -6.91 -3.68 -11.91
C GLY A 24 -7.04 -2.55 -10.90
N ASN A 25 -6.93 -2.83 -9.59
CA ASN A 25 -6.92 -1.79 -8.57
C ASN A 25 -5.56 -1.10 -8.55
N THR A 26 -5.54 0.20 -8.32
CA THR A 26 -4.29 0.94 -8.12
C THR A 26 -3.86 0.83 -6.66
N VAL A 27 -2.63 0.38 -6.43
CA VAL A 27 -2.00 0.25 -5.11
C VAL A 27 -0.90 1.32 -4.99
N LEU A 28 -1.12 2.27 -4.09
CA LEU A 28 -0.13 3.27 -3.69
C LEU A 28 0.52 2.84 -2.38
N SER A 29 1.85 2.98 -2.25
CA SER A 29 2.54 2.66 -1.01
C SER A 29 3.72 3.59 -0.72
N LEU A 30 3.92 3.89 0.55
CA LEU A 30 5.14 4.51 1.07
C LEU A 30 5.93 3.42 1.79
N ASN A 31 7.03 2.99 1.16
CA ASN A 31 7.81 1.85 1.66
C ASN A 31 9.31 2.05 1.42
N CYS A 32 10.12 1.30 2.16
CA CYS A 32 11.55 1.22 1.87
C CYS A 32 11.89 0.08 0.90
N TRP A 33 13.12 0.06 0.38
CA TRP A 33 13.57 -0.99 -0.55
C TRP A 33 13.49 -2.41 0.03
N ASN A 34 13.53 -2.55 1.36
CA ASN A 34 13.43 -3.84 2.05
C ASN A 34 11.99 -4.26 2.37
N GLY A 35 10.97 -3.55 1.86
CA GLY A 35 9.57 -3.96 2.03
C GLY A 35 8.94 -3.62 3.38
N HIS A 36 9.52 -2.70 4.16
CA HIS A 36 8.83 -2.14 5.33
C HIS A 36 7.90 -1.01 4.87
N TYR A 37 6.61 -1.17 5.12
CA TYR A 37 5.57 -0.21 4.74
C TYR A 37 5.27 0.75 5.88
N GLN A 38 5.22 2.04 5.55
CA GLN A 38 4.71 3.09 6.42
C GLN A 38 3.25 3.41 6.07
N TRP A 39 2.88 3.29 4.80
CA TRP A 39 1.54 3.55 4.31
C TRP A 39 1.24 2.73 3.06
N ILE A 40 -0.01 2.31 2.90
CA ILE A 40 -0.54 1.65 1.70
C ILE A 40 -1.97 2.17 1.48
N ASN A 41 -2.34 2.51 0.26
CA ASN A 41 -3.70 2.84 -0.14
C ASN A 41 -4.08 2.08 -1.41
N ILE A 42 -5.33 1.64 -1.51
CA ILE A 42 -5.85 0.92 -2.68
C ILE A 42 -7.05 1.68 -3.22
N GLU A 43 -6.91 2.19 -4.44
CA GLU A 43 -7.94 2.93 -5.15
C GLU A 43 -8.76 2.00 -6.06
N ASP A 44 -9.94 2.46 -6.48
CA ASP A 44 -10.89 1.72 -7.33
C ASP A 44 -11.48 0.43 -6.73
N ILE A 45 -11.21 0.15 -5.45
CA ILE A 45 -11.74 -1.03 -4.74
C ILE A 45 -13.28 -1.07 -4.77
N GLU A 46 -14.00 0.04 -4.89
CA GLU A 46 -15.48 0.03 -4.90
C GLU A 46 -16.10 -0.48 -6.21
N LYS A 47 -15.33 -0.55 -7.30
CA LYS A 47 -15.75 -1.23 -8.54
C LYS A 47 -15.82 -2.74 -8.36
N SER A 48 -15.32 -3.27 -7.24
CA SER A 48 -15.30 -4.69 -6.88
C SER A 48 -16.62 -5.28 -6.39
N LYS A 49 -17.78 -4.65 -6.64
CA LYS A 49 -19.10 -5.15 -6.18
C LYS A 49 -19.34 -6.62 -6.56
N ASP A 50 -18.75 -7.07 -7.66
CA ASP A 50 -18.82 -8.43 -8.19
C ASP A 50 -17.70 -9.39 -7.75
N LEU A 51 -16.76 -8.95 -6.90
CA LEU A 51 -15.75 -9.86 -6.35
C LEU A 51 -16.40 -10.89 -5.42
N ALA A 52 -15.94 -12.13 -5.56
CA ALA A 52 -16.41 -13.24 -4.76
C ALA A 52 -16.19 -12.96 -3.25
N PRO A 53 -17.10 -13.39 -2.37
CA PRO A 53 -17.04 -13.08 -0.94
C PRO A 53 -15.71 -13.44 -0.26
N GLU A 54 -15.05 -14.50 -0.73
CA GLU A 54 -13.71 -14.92 -0.30
C GLU A 54 -12.63 -13.86 -0.62
N THR A 55 -12.70 -13.22 -1.79
CA THR A 55 -11.75 -12.18 -2.22
C THR A 55 -11.95 -10.87 -1.43
N LYS A 56 -13.19 -10.57 -1.03
CA LYS A 56 -13.51 -9.43 -0.15
C LYS A 56 -12.96 -9.59 1.27
N ARG A 57 -12.73 -10.83 1.72
CA ARG A 57 -12.15 -11.14 3.03
C ARG A 57 -10.63 -10.96 3.05
N ASP A 58 -9.96 -11.21 1.92
CA ASP A 58 -8.53 -10.98 1.74
C ASP A 58 -8.19 -9.50 1.44
N LEU A 59 -9.15 -8.73 0.90
CA LEU A 59 -9.12 -7.27 0.85
C LEU A 59 -9.39 -6.67 2.26
N VAL A 60 -8.44 -6.78 3.18
CA VAL A 60 -8.54 -6.14 4.51
C VAL A 60 -8.78 -4.62 4.35
N ALA A 61 -9.98 -4.17 4.68
CA ALA A 61 -10.59 -2.93 4.20
C ALA A 61 -10.00 -1.62 4.79
N HIS A 62 -9.07 -1.00 4.05
CA HIS A 62 -8.36 0.28 4.32
C HIS A 62 -7.07 0.13 5.12
N ILE A 63 -6.00 -0.39 4.50
CA ILE A 63 -4.68 -0.35 5.12
C ILE A 63 -4.34 1.12 5.44
N GLY A 64 -3.96 1.40 6.69
CA GLY A 64 -3.57 2.72 7.15
C GLY A 64 -2.64 2.62 8.34
N PHE A 65 -1.63 3.50 8.41
CA PHE A 65 -0.81 3.73 9.60
C PHE A 65 -0.34 5.20 9.67
N PHE A 66 -0.57 5.83 10.84
CA PHE A 66 0.05 7.07 11.36
C PHE A 66 0.29 6.79 12.88
N ASP A 67 1.32 7.27 13.58
CA ASP A 67 1.73 8.67 13.80
C ASP A 67 3.22 8.96 13.51
N LEU A 68 3.49 10.18 13.05
CA LEU A 68 4.78 10.85 13.18
C LEU A 68 4.74 11.72 14.44
N LEU A 69 5.36 11.25 15.54
CA LEU A 69 5.88 12.12 16.60
C LEU A 69 7.36 12.36 16.32
#